data_AF-A0A937N5J1-F1
#
_entry.id   AF-A0A937N5J1-F1
#
_cell.length_a   1.000
_cell.length_b   1.000
_cell.length_c   1.000
_cell.angle_alpha   90.00
_cell.angle_beta   90.00
_cell.angle_gamma   90.00
#
_symmetry.space_group_name_H-M   'P 1'
#
loop_
_entity.id
_entity.type
_entity.pdbx_description
1 polymer ?
#
loop_
_entity_poly.entity_id
_entity_poly.type
_entity_poly.pdbx_seq_one_letter_code
_entity_poly.pdbx_strand_id
1 'polypeptide(L)'
;MSTVRHITRRRMLRVAMGGASGVIAGTILQGRAHGTGLLASTGAADPKIQGPFLILSTPFTAAGAVDFDALAKQARYVDWCGCPGMIWPQSGDSVDLLTTDEKLQGMEVLGKTARDLRSTALCLGVQGKDTAEMLVFAKHAEKLAPAAMISRPPDSGKTQDDLRQYWRALASITKRPVFNQTTGGVAYRGPVPSVELLIELAKEFPNFGYVKEEAGSVIARLRALVAAKPPIRRVFGARGGYGWLYELRL
;
A
#
# COMPACT_ATOMS: atom_id res chain seq x y z
N MET A 1 4.39 15.99 27.37
CA MET A 1 4.55 15.64 25.93
C MET A 1 5.31 14.33 25.83
N SER A 2 4.78 13.29 25.18
CA SER A 2 5.49 12.00 25.00
C SER A 2 6.06 11.91 23.59
N THR A 3 7.38 11.95 23.45
CA THR A 3 8.04 11.76 22.15
C THR A 3 8.04 10.27 21.80
N VAL A 4 7.15 9.84 20.91
CA VAL A 4 7.22 8.51 20.29
C VAL A 4 8.52 8.43 19.49
N ARG A 5 9.54 7.81 20.08
CA ARG A 5 10.87 7.67 19.47
C ARG A 5 10.81 6.66 18.33
N HIS A 6 10.78 7.15 17.09
CA HIS A 6 10.88 6.32 15.89
C HIS A 6 12.09 5.36 16.01
N ILE A 7 11.88 4.08 15.71
CA ILE A 7 12.89 3.04 15.77
C ILE A 7 13.27 2.68 14.34
N THR A 8 14.51 2.95 13.94
CA THR A 8 15.07 2.54 12.65
C THR A 8 15.82 1.21 12.79
N ARG A 9 16.13 0.52 11.68
CA ARG A 9 16.87 -0.75 11.71
C ARG A 9 18.25 -0.60 12.39
N ARG A 10 18.96 0.50 12.11
CA ARG A 10 20.21 0.91 12.77
C ARG A 10 20.08 1.06 14.30
N ARG A 11 18.86 1.35 14.81
CA ARG A 11 18.55 1.39 16.24
C ARG A 11 18.17 0.02 16.80
N MET A 12 17.41 -0.80 16.06
CA MET A 12 17.08 -2.18 16.47
C MET A 12 18.32 -3.04 16.70
N LEU A 13 19.33 -2.92 15.86
CA LEU A 13 20.63 -3.61 16.01
C LEU A 13 21.39 -3.24 17.30
N ARG A 14 20.96 -2.21 18.05
CA ARG A 14 21.49 -1.85 19.38
C ARG A 14 20.57 -2.26 20.55
N VAL A 15 19.43 -2.87 20.28
CA VAL A 15 18.34 -3.12 21.26
C VAL A 15 17.87 -4.58 21.26
N ALA A 16 18.32 -5.41 20.32
CA ALA A 16 17.88 -6.80 20.15
C ALA A 16 18.43 -7.80 21.20
N MET A 17 18.14 -7.57 22.48
CA MET A 17 18.19 -8.60 23.54
C MET A 17 16.87 -8.65 24.30
N GLY A 18 16.04 -9.66 24.00
CA GLY A 18 14.93 -10.11 24.85
C GLY A 18 13.50 -9.75 24.40
N GLY A 19 12.57 -10.68 24.67
CA GLY A 19 11.12 -10.44 24.69
C GLY A 19 10.33 -11.01 23.50
N ALA A 20 9.28 -11.79 23.78
CA ALA A 20 8.39 -12.40 22.78
C ALA A 20 6.93 -11.90 22.91
N SER A 21 6.09 -12.28 21.94
CA SER A 21 4.74 -11.74 21.70
C SER A 21 3.62 -12.25 22.63
N GLY A 22 2.51 -11.50 22.69
CA GLY A 22 1.20 -11.92 23.24
C GLY A 22 0.03 -11.43 22.35
N VAL A 23 -1.17 -12.03 22.49
CA VAL A 23 -2.31 -11.91 21.55
C VAL A 23 -3.66 -11.98 22.29
N ILE A 24 -4.75 -11.40 21.74
CA ILE A 24 -6.19 -11.85 21.73
C ILE A 24 -7.20 -10.66 21.67
N ALA A 25 -8.45 -10.94 21.24
CA ALA A 25 -9.60 -10.04 20.97
C ALA A 25 -10.13 -9.27 22.22
N GLY A 26 -11.09 -8.32 22.18
CA GLY A 26 -12.02 -7.76 21.17
C GLY A 26 -13.02 -6.80 21.90
N THR A 27 -14.23 -6.40 21.47
CA THR A 27 -15.03 -6.43 20.21
C THR A 27 -16.21 -5.43 20.35
N ILE A 28 -17.04 -5.19 19.32
CA ILE A 28 -18.44 -4.63 19.39
C ILE A 28 -18.55 -3.10 19.69
N LEU A 29 -19.49 -2.28 19.15
CA LEU A 29 -20.61 -2.51 18.18
C LEU A 29 -20.78 -1.43 17.04
N GLN A 30 -21.78 -0.52 17.06
CA GLN A 30 -22.34 0.21 15.89
C GLN A 30 -23.07 1.54 16.19
N GLY A 31 -23.13 2.41 15.15
CA GLY A 31 -24.06 3.52 14.94
C GLY A 31 -23.95 4.04 13.49
N ARG A 32 -25.04 4.49 12.84
CA ARG A 32 -25.06 4.90 11.40
C ARG A 32 -25.87 6.18 11.14
N ALA A 33 -25.39 7.00 10.20
CA ALA A 33 -26.15 7.98 9.43
C ALA A 33 -25.60 8.03 7.99
N HIS A 34 -26.32 8.60 7.02
CA HIS A 34 -25.97 8.61 5.59
C HIS A 34 -25.87 10.03 5.01
N GLY A 35 -25.10 10.18 3.93
CA GLY A 35 -25.12 11.33 3.02
C GLY A 35 -24.64 10.88 1.63
N THR A 36 -25.30 11.32 0.57
CA THR A 36 -25.07 10.84 -0.81
C THR A 36 -24.43 11.90 -1.70
N GLY A 37 -23.58 11.45 -2.64
CA GLY A 37 -22.95 12.27 -3.68
C GLY A 37 -22.93 11.52 -5.03
N LEU A 38 -22.90 12.27 -6.13
CA LEU A 38 -22.99 11.73 -7.49
C LEU A 38 -21.74 10.91 -7.88
N LEU A 39 -21.93 9.86 -8.68
CA LEU A 39 -20.84 9.03 -9.19
C LEU A 39 -20.16 9.67 -10.41
N ALA A 40 -18.84 9.51 -10.51
CA ALA A 40 -18.09 9.74 -11.74
C ALA A 40 -18.17 8.52 -12.68
N SER A 41 -17.91 8.73 -13.98
CA SER A 41 -17.88 7.65 -14.97
C SER A 41 -16.79 6.61 -14.66
N THR A 42 -17.19 5.36 -14.42
CA THR A 42 -16.27 4.27 -14.02
C THR A 42 -15.47 3.72 -15.20
N GLY A 43 -14.36 4.40 -15.55
CA GLY A 43 -13.41 3.91 -16.54
C GLY A 43 -12.82 2.55 -16.16
N ALA A 44 -12.51 1.72 -17.16
CA ALA A 44 -12.07 0.33 -17.00
C ALA A 44 -10.73 0.17 -16.26
N ALA A 45 -10.42 -1.07 -15.84
CA ALA A 45 -9.16 -1.40 -15.17
C ALA A 45 -7.97 -1.37 -16.13
N ASP A 46 -6.88 -0.73 -15.73
CA ASP A 46 -5.66 -0.60 -16.53
C ASP A 46 -5.08 -2.00 -16.86
N PRO A 47 -4.75 -2.30 -18.14
CA PRO A 47 -4.26 -3.61 -18.56
C PRO A 47 -2.81 -3.92 -18.12
N LYS A 48 -2.03 -2.93 -17.69
CA LYS A 48 -0.68 -3.13 -17.09
C LYS A 48 -0.76 -3.51 -15.62
N ILE A 49 -1.85 -3.15 -14.94
CA ILE A 49 -2.00 -3.27 -13.49
C ILE A 49 -2.61 -4.63 -13.11
N GLN A 50 -2.03 -5.74 -13.58
CA GLN A 50 -2.55 -7.11 -13.34
C GLN A 50 -1.44 -8.14 -13.13
N GLY A 51 -1.81 -9.34 -12.65
CA GLY A 51 -0.83 -10.36 -12.25
C GLY A 51 -0.20 -10.07 -10.89
N PRO A 52 0.90 -10.75 -10.52
CA PRO A 52 1.57 -10.53 -9.24
C PRO A 52 2.28 -9.19 -9.21
N PHE A 53 2.04 -8.44 -8.13
CA PHE A 53 2.78 -7.22 -7.79
C PHE A 53 3.65 -7.54 -6.57
N LEU A 54 4.91 -7.94 -6.82
CA LEU A 54 5.82 -8.40 -5.78
C LEU A 54 6.32 -7.23 -4.92
N ILE A 55 6.26 -7.38 -3.59
CA ILE A 55 6.87 -6.42 -2.68
C ILE A 55 8.38 -6.64 -2.70
N LEU A 56 9.14 -5.61 -3.08
CA LEU A 56 10.59 -5.64 -3.03
C LEU A 56 11.05 -5.62 -1.57
N SER A 57 11.95 -6.54 -1.21
CA SER A 57 12.75 -6.40 0.02
C SER A 57 13.61 -5.13 -0.05
N THR A 58 13.85 -4.50 1.09
CA THR A 58 14.79 -3.38 1.21
C THR A 58 16.14 -3.94 1.65
N PRO A 59 17.13 -4.08 0.77
CA PRO A 59 18.45 -4.53 1.16
C PRO A 59 19.16 -3.44 1.99
N PHE A 60 20.00 -3.88 2.92
CA PHE A 60 20.78 -3.02 3.80
C PHE A 60 22.22 -3.48 3.85
N THR A 61 23.14 -2.52 3.84
CA THR A 61 24.56 -2.71 4.15
C THR A 61 24.77 -3.27 5.57
N ALA A 62 25.95 -3.81 5.85
CA ALA A 62 26.35 -4.23 7.20
C ALA A 62 26.29 -3.08 8.24
N ALA A 63 26.50 -1.83 7.79
CA ALA A 63 26.36 -0.62 8.60
C ALA A 63 24.89 -0.16 8.84
N GLY A 64 23.93 -0.97 8.40
CA GLY A 64 22.49 -0.76 8.61
C GLY A 64 21.87 0.38 7.80
N ALA A 65 22.58 0.97 6.83
CA ALA A 65 22.02 1.89 5.84
C ALA A 65 21.47 1.12 4.64
N VAL A 66 20.43 1.64 3.98
CA VAL A 66 19.84 1.06 2.76
C VAL A 66 20.89 0.90 1.66
N ASP A 67 20.89 -0.25 0.99
CA ASP A 67 21.74 -0.53 -0.16
C ASP A 67 20.95 -0.25 -1.46
N PHE A 68 21.02 1.00 -1.92
CA PHE A 68 20.27 1.46 -3.09
C PHE A 68 20.73 0.77 -4.39
N ASP A 69 21.99 0.37 -4.50
CA ASP A 69 22.50 -0.37 -5.66
C ASP A 69 21.95 -1.80 -5.68
N ALA A 70 21.87 -2.47 -4.54
CA ALA A 70 21.19 -3.76 -4.41
C ALA A 70 19.68 -3.62 -4.70
N LEU A 71 19.01 -2.56 -4.24
CA LEU A 71 17.59 -2.31 -4.53
C LEU A 71 17.35 -2.16 -6.05
N ALA A 72 18.21 -1.42 -6.75
CA ALA A 72 18.15 -1.27 -8.20
C ALA A 72 18.47 -2.58 -8.96
N LYS A 73 19.43 -3.38 -8.46
CA LYS A 73 19.74 -4.72 -9.01
C LYS A 73 18.55 -5.68 -8.82
N GLN A 74 17.89 -5.64 -7.67
CA GLN A 74 16.72 -6.45 -7.35
C GLN A 74 15.52 -6.10 -8.24
N ALA A 75 15.28 -4.81 -8.51
CA ALA A 75 14.26 -4.37 -9.47
C ALA A 75 14.51 -4.91 -10.89
N ARG A 76 15.76 -4.81 -11.38
CA ARG A 76 16.16 -5.39 -12.68
C ARG A 76 16.03 -6.91 -12.72
N TYR A 77 16.31 -7.60 -11.61
CA TYR A 77 16.11 -9.05 -11.51
C TYR A 77 14.62 -9.44 -11.59
N VAL A 78 13.73 -8.69 -10.94
CA VAL A 78 12.27 -8.93 -10.98
C VAL A 78 11.69 -8.76 -12.40
N ASP A 79 12.19 -7.78 -13.18
CA ASP A 79 11.82 -7.61 -14.60
C ASP A 79 12.45 -8.66 -15.51
N TRP A 80 13.70 -9.08 -15.23
CA TRP A 80 14.33 -10.22 -15.93
C TRP A 80 13.55 -11.53 -15.72
N CYS A 81 12.97 -11.74 -14.54
CA CYS A 81 12.03 -12.84 -14.26
C CYS A 81 10.65 -12.67 -14.91
N GLY A 82 10.38 -11.58 -15.63
CA GLY A 82 9.09 -11.33 -16.30
C GLY A 82 7.92 -11.06 -15.35
N CYS A 83 8.18 -10.53 -14.15
CA CYS A 83 7.10 -10.21 -13.21
C CYS A 83 6.28 -9.00 -13.69
N PRO A 84 4.94 -9.05 -13.75
CA PRO A 84 4.12 -7.93 -14.22
C PRO A 84 4.21 -6.65 -13.38
N GLY A 85 4.45 -6.75 -12.07
CA GLY A 85 4.52 -5.58 -11.20
C GLY A 85 5.45 -5.72 -9.99
N MET A 86 5.94 -4.59 -9.50
CA MET A 86 6.73 -4.50 -8.26
C MET A 86 6.24 -3.37 -7.36
N ILE A 87 6.34 -3.55 -6.04
CA ILE A 87 5.92 -2.58 -5.03
C ILE A 87 7.11 -2.23 -4.11
N TRP A 88 7.38 -0.94 -3.89
CA TRP A 88 8.30 -0.48 -2.84
C TRP A 88 8.01 0.97 -2.41
N PRO A 89 8.19 1.35 -1.13
CA PRO A 89 8.38 0.50 0.05
C PRO A 89 7.01 0.11 0.65
N GLN A 90 6.85 -1.14 1.12
CA GLN A 90 5.55 -1.60 1.65
C GLN A 90 5.65 -2.65 2.77
N SER A 91 4.60 -2.74 3.60
CA SER A 91 4.51 -3.76 4.66
C SER A 91 4.50 -5.18 4.08
N GLY A 92 5.20 -6.07 4.77
CA GLY A 92 5.78 -7.28 4.18
C GLY A 92 7.31 -7.18 4.15
N ASP A 93 7.84 -5.96 4.16
CA ASP A 93 9.25 -5.63 4.36
C ASP A 93 9.42 -4.43 5.33
N SER A 94 10.60 -3.80 5.37
CA SER A 94 11.18 -2.94 6.39
C SER A 94 10.70 -1.48 6.33
N VAL A 95 9.57 -1.18 5.68
CA VAL A 95 9.09 0.19 5.40
C VAL A 95 8.91 1.07 6.64
N ASP A 96 8.59 0.47 7.79
CA ASP A 96 8.40 1.16 9.07
C ASP A 96 9.73 1.43 9.81
N LEU A 97 10.84 0.89 9.30
CA LEU A 97 12.21 1.09 9.81
C LEU A 97 12.98 2.16 9.02
N LEU A 98 12.42 2.65 7.91
CA LEU A 98 13.01 3.64 7.00
C LEU A 98 12.64 5.08 7.39
N THR A 99 13.63 5.97 7.34
CA THR A 99 13.42 7.42 7.42
C THR A 99 12.72 7.96 6.16
N THR A 100 12.23 9.20 6.24
CA THR A 100 11.67 9.93 5.09
C THR A 100 12.66 9.99 3.93
N ASP A 101 13.92 10.33 4.21
CA ASP A 101 14.94 10.52 3.19
C ASP A 101 15.32 9.19 2.51
N GLU A 102 15.43 8.10 3.27
CA GLU A 102 15.63 6.76 2.70
C GLU A 102 14.47 6.32 1.80
N LYS A 103 13.22 6.65 2.16
CA LYS A 103 12.04 6.40 1.32
C LYS A 103 12.10 7.22 0.03
N LEU A 104 12.37 8.53 0.11
CA LEU A 104 12.45 9.42 -1.06
C LEU A 104 13.60 9.05 -2.00
N GLN A 105 14.78 8.72 -1.46
CA GLN A 105 15.94 8.29 -2.24
C GLN A 105 15.71 6.94 -2.92
N GLY A 106 15.09 5.97 -2.24
CA GLY A 106 14.74 4.68 -2.85
C GLY A 106 13.66 4.81 -3.93
N MET A 107 12.72 5.75 -3.78
CA MET A 107 11.76 6.10 -4.83
C MET A 107 12.47 6.65 -6.07
N GLU A 108 13.41 7.59 -5.94
CA GLU A 108 14.23 8.11 -7.06
C GLU A 108 15.02 6.99 -7.76
N VAL A 109 15.67 6.12 -6.97
CA VAL A 109 16.48 5.00 -7.48
C VAL A 109 15.64 4.01 -8.29
N LEU A 110 14.44 3.70 -7.82
CA LEU A 110 13.50 2.83 -8.55
C LEU A 110 12.84 3.55 -9.73
N GLY A 111 12.46 4.83 -9.59
CA GLY A 111 11.89 5.65 -10.67
C GLY A 111 12.86 5.94 -11.81
N LYS A 112 14.17 5.99 -11.52
CA LYS A 112 15.23 5.94 -12.53
C LYS A 112 15.32 4.56 -13.16
N THR A 113 15.47 3.50 -12.35
CA THR A 113 15.63 2.12 -12.83
C THR A 113 14.46 1.64 -13.68
N ALA A 114 13.22 2.07 -13.37
CA ALA A 114 12.00 1.71 -14.09
C ALA A 114 11.98 2.16 -15.56
N ARG A 115 12.82 3.12 -15.95
CA ARG A 115 12.96 3.59 -17.34
C ARG A 115 13.67 2.58 -18.25
N ASP A 116 14.49 1.71 -17.64
CA ASP A 116 15.32 0.72 -18.32
C ASP A 116 14.71 -0.70 -18.25
N LEU A 117 13.52 -0.85 -17.66
CA LEU A 117 12.81 -2.13 -17.52
C LEU A 117 11.96 -2.45 -18.75
N ARG A 118 11.80 -3.74 -19.04
CA ARG A 118 11.13 -4.25 -20.24
C ARG A 118 9.61 -4.23 -20.12
N SER A 119 9.08 -4.54 -18.95
CA SER A 119 7.64 -4.81 -18.77
C SER A 119 7.09 -4.56 -17.36
N THR A 120 7.90 -4.65 -16.30
CA THR A 120 7.39 -4.58 -14.93
C THR A 120 6.84 -3.20 -14.56
N ALA A 121 5.58 -3.16 -14.15
CA ALA A 121 4.93 -1.97 -13.61
C ALA A 121 5.48 -1.62 -12.20
N LEU A 122 6.22 -0.52 -12.08
CA LEU A 122 6.60 0.05 -10.79
C LEU A 122 5.38 0.66 -10.09
N CYS A 123 5.12 0.22 -8.86
CA CYS A 123 4.13 0.78 -7.94
C CYS A 123 4.85 1.34 -6.69
N LEU A 124 4.69 2.63 -6.40
CA LEU A 124 5.36 3.28 -5.27
C LEU A 124 4.48 3.36 -4.01
N GLY A 125 5.04 2.98 -2.87
CA GLY A 125 4.38 3.00 -1.56
C GLY A 125 4.42 4.38 -0.92
N VAL A 126 3.29 5.10 -0.97
CA VAL A 126 3.18 6.51 -0.58
C VAL A 126 2.53 6.74 0.79
N GLN A 127 2.27 5.68 1.56
CA GLN A 127 1.70 5.82 2.89
C GLN A 127 2.58 6.63 3.86
N GLY A 128 1.93 7.44 4.68
CA GLY A 128 2.50 8.07 5.87
C GLY A 128 1.69 7.75 7.11
N LYS A 129 2.23 8.06 8.29
CA LYS A 129 1.54 7.95 9.58
C LYS A 129 0.23 8.77 9.63
N ASP A 130 0.19 9.85 8.85
CA ASP A 130 -0.89 10.83 8.75
C ASP A 130 -0.98 11.38 7.30
N THR A 131 -2.02 12.19 7.03
CA THR A 131 -2.27 12.78 5.71
C THR A 131 -1.15 13.70 5.23
N ALA A 132 -0.49 14.45 6.11
CA ALA A 132 0.55 15.40 5.71
C ALA A 132 1.81 14.66 5.24
N GLU A 133 2.20 13.60 5.95
CA GLU A 133 3.34 12.75 5.59
C GLU A 133 3.07 11.95 4.32
N MET A 134 1.86 11.40 4.14
CA MET A 134 1.44 10.77 2.88
C MET A 134 1.54 11.75 1.70
N LEU A 135 1.09 13.00 1.88
CA LEU A 135 1.14 14.00 0.82
C LEU A 135 2.57 14.40 0.43
N VAL A 136 3.57 14.23 1.31
CA VAL A 136 4.99 14.38 0.94
C VAL A 136 5.40 13.25 -0.02
N PHE A 137 5.16 11.99 0.37
CA PHE A 137 5.53 10.83 -0.46
C PHE A 137 4.77 10.78 -1.79
N ALA A 138 3.46 11.06 -1.79
CA ALA A 138 2.63 11.06 -2.99
C ALA A 138 3.04 12.13 -4.01
N LYS A 139 3.31 13.37 -3.55
CA LYS A 139 3.79 14.47 -4.41
C LYS A 139 5.21 14.26 -4.91
N HIS A 140 6.01 13.44 -4.22
CA HIS A 140 7.32 13.01 -4.71
C HIS A 140 7.17 11.93 -5.79
N ALA A 141 6.46 10.84 -5.46
CA ALA A 141 6.21 9.72 -6.37
C ALA A 141 5.56 10.14 -7.69
N GLU A 142 4.62 11.11 -7.69
CA GLU A 142 3.97 11.58 -8.93
C GLU A 142 4.97 12.15 -9.95
N LYS A 143 6.04 12.83 -9.49
CA LYS A 143 7.11 13.37 -10.36
C LYS A 143 7.90 12.27 -11.06
N LEU A 144 7.98 11.09 -10.42
CA LEU A 144 8.71 9.92 -10.92
C LEU A 144 7.87 9.09 -11.91
N ALA A 145 6.60 9.47 -12.09
CA ALA A 145 5.67 8.88 -13.04
C ALA A 145 5.58 7.33 -13.01
N PRO A 146 5.45 6.68 -11.83
CA PRO A 146 5.30 5.23 -11.73
C PRO A 146 4.03 4.75 -12.46
N ALA A 147 3.90 3.44 -12.66
CA ALA A 147 2.67 2.86 -13.23
C ALA A 147 1.50 2.94 -12.23
N ALA A 148 1.78 2.88 -10.94
CA ALA A 148 0.79 2.97 -9.87
C ALA A 148 1.37 3.56 -8.57
N MET A 149 0.49 3.86 -7.62
CA MET A 149 0.83 4.09 -6.22
C MET A 149 0.07 3.12 -5.32
N ILE A 150 0.55 2.90 -4.10
CA ILE A 150 -0.14 2.14 -3.07
C ILE A 150 -0.07 2.87 -1.73
N SER A 151 -1.17 2.84 -0.97
CA SER A 151 -1.19 3.31 0.41
C SER A 151 -1.92 2.34 1.33
N ARG A 152 -1.29 2.09 2.47
CA ARG A 152 -1.93 1.64 3.71
C ARG A 152 -2.95 2.68 4.24
N PRO A 153 -3.78 2.32 5.22
CA PRO A 153 -4.41 3.29 6.11
C PRO A 153 -3.34 4.10 6.89
N PRO A 154 -3.62 5.35 7.33
CA PRO A 154 -2.73 6.11 8.20
C PRO A 154 -2.72 5.55 9.62
N ASP A 155 -1.54 5.47 10.24
CA ASP A 155 -1.37 5.02 11.64
C ASP A 155 -2.12 5.91 12.66
N SER A 156 -2.35 7.19 12.33
CA SER A 156 -3.11 8.12 13.15
C SER A 156 -4.63 7.96 13.05
N GLY A 157 -5.13 7.18 12.08
CA GLY A 157 -6.55 7.01 11.81
C GLY A 157 -7.26 6.18 12.88
N LYS A 158 -8.50 6.58 13.24
CA LYS A 158 -9.30 5.94 14.30
C LYS A 158 -10.69 5.55 13.82
N THR A 159 -11.23 6.25 12.84
CA THR A 159 -12.58 6.12 12.28
C THR A 159 -12.51 5.81 10.78
N GLN A 160 -13.64 5.37 10.20
CA GLN A 160 -13.76 5.26 8.73
C GLN A 160 -13.65 6.61 8.03
N ASP A 161 -13.97 7.72 8.71
CA ASP A 161 -13.90 9.05 8.11
C ASP A 161 -12.48 9.58 8.02
N ASP A 162 -11.62 9.27 8.99
CA ASP A 162 -10.17 9.54 8.89
C ASP A 162 -9.57 8.87 7.64
N LEU A 163 -9.96 7.60 7.39
CA LEU A 163 -9.56 6.85 6.19
C LEU A 163 -10.08 7.50 4.91
N ARG A 164 -11.35 7.92 4.91
CA ARG A 164 -12.01 8.62 3.80
C ARG A 164 -11.31 9.92 3.45
N GLN A 165 -11.08 10.79 4.44
CA GLN A 165 -10.42 12.09 4.24
C GLN A 165 -8.96 11.93 3.78
N TYR A 166 -8.21 11.03 4.42
CA TYR A 166 -6.84 10.70 4.04
C TYR A 166 -6.74 10.23 2.58
N TRP A 167 -7.61 9.33 2.15
CA TRP A 167 -7.59 8.82 0.78
C TRP A 167 -8.20 9.78 -0.26
N ARG A 168 -9.19 10.62 0.10
CA ARG A 168 -9.62 11.76 -0.73
C ARG A 168 -8.46 12.70 -1.03
N ALA A 169 -7.64 13.00 -0.02
CA ALA A 169 -6.42 13.81 -0.21
C ALA A 169 -5.43 13.12 -1.15
N LEU A 170 -5.16 11.82 -1.00
CA LEU A 170 -4.30 11.05 -1.91
C LEU A 170 -4.85 11.06 -3.36
N ALA A 171 -6.16 10.86 -3.53
CA ALA A 171 -6.80 10.80 -4.85
C ALA A 171 -6.66 12.11 -5.65
N SER A 172 -6.50 13.25 -4.96
CA SER A 172 -6.28 14.55 -5.60
C SER A 172 -4.91 14.69 -6.28
N ILE A 173 -3.88 13.94 -5.83
CA ILE A 173 -2.48 14.14 -6.21
C ILE A 173 -2.10 13.49 -7.54
N THR A 174 -2.77 12.41 -7.94
CA THR A 174 -2.43 11.65 -9.15
C THR A 174 -3.67 11.28 -9.96
N LYS A 175 -3.48 10.98 -11.24
CA LYS A 175 -4.48 10.29 -12.09
C LYS A 175 -4.11 8.83 -12.38
N ARG A 176 -2.98 8.35 -11.84
CA ARG A 176 -2.51 6.97 -11.95
C ARG A 176 -3.26 6.04 -10.99
N PRO A 177 -3.41 4.74 -11.32
CA PRO A 177 -3.94 3.72 -10.41
C PRO A 177 -3.39 3.80 -8.98
N VAL A 178 -4.28 3.98 -8.00
CA VAL A 178 -3.97 3.97 -6.56
C VAL A 178 -4.55 2.70 -5.95
N PHE A 179 -3.67 1.89 -5.36
CA PHE A 179 -4.02 0.70 -4.62
C PHE A 179 -4.34 1.08 -3.17
N ASN A 180 -5.56 0.82 -2.70
CA ASN A 180 -5.90 0.88 -1.28
C ASN A 180 -5.54 -0.47 -0.63
N GLN A 181 -4.54 -0.50 0.25
CA GLN A 181 -4.24 -1.68 1.06
C GLN A 181 -5.12 -1.69 2.30
N THR A 182 -5.74 -2.83 2.64
CA THR A 182 -6.74 -2.90 3.71
C THR A 182 -6.17 -3.19 5.10
N THR A 183 -4.86 -3.37 5.21
CA THR A 183 -4.14 -3.49 6.49
C THR A 183 -2.89 -2.61 6.49
N GLY A 184 -2.45 -2.17 7.67
CA GLY A 184 -1.21 -1.40 7.81
C GLY A 184 0.05 -2.24 8.09
N GLY A 185 -0.02 -3.57 8.03
CA GLY A 185 1.05 -4.48 8.45
C GLY A 185 1.02 -4.83 9.95
N VAL A 186 2.03 -5.57 10.43
CA VAL A 186 2.01 -6.21 11.77
C VAL A 186 1.99 -5.25 12.96
N ALA A 187 2.44 -4.00 12.78
CA ALA A 187 2.42 -2.96 13.80
C ALA A 187 1.10 -2.17 13.87
N TYR A 188 0.31 -2.17 12.80
CA TYR A 188 -0.89 -1.33 12.68
C TYR A 188 -2.04 -1.79 13.60
N ARG A 189 -2.69 -0.83 14.26
CA ARG A 189 -3.82 -1.08 15.20
C ARG A 189 -5.04 -0.19 14.94
N GLY A 190 -5.02 0.63 13.90
CA GLY A 190 -6.16 1.47 13.49
C GLY A 190 -7.28 0.67 12.82
N PRO A 191 -8.34 1.35 12.33
CA PRO A 191 -9.47 0.71 11.68
C PRO A 191 -9.08 0.03 10.36
N VAL A 192 -9.69 -1.11 10.08
CA VAL A 192 -9.75 -1.71 8.74
C VAL A 192 -10.76 -0.93 7.90
N PRO A 193 -10.48 -0.58 6.63
CA PRO A 193 -11.46 0.06 5.76
C PRO A 193 -12.63 -0.88 5.45
N SER A 194 -13.86 -0.37 5.57
CA SER A 194 -15.06 -1.11 5.17
C SER A 194 -15.09 -1.34 3.65
N VAL A 195 -15.82 -2.36 3.20
CA VAL A 195 -15.97 -2.62 1.76
C VAL A 195 -16.76 -1.50 1.10
N GLU A 196 -17.74 -0.94 1.81
CA GLU A 196 -18.54 0.21 1.41
C GLU A 196 -17.67 1.47 1.20
N LEU A 197 -16.70 1.75 2.08
CA LEU A 197 -15.77 2.88 1.91
C LEU A 197 -14.87 2.71 0.68
N LEU A 198 -14.39 1.48 0.43
CA LEU A 198 -13.56 1.20 -0.75
C LEU A 198 -14.37 1.37 -2.05
N ILE A 199 -15.66 0.99 -2.03
CA ILE A 199 -16.60 1.21 -3.14
C ILE A 199 -16.95 2.69 -3.29
N GLU A 200 -17.14 3.44 -2.19
CA GLU A 200 -17.39 4.89 -2.18
C GLU A 200 -16.27 5.64 -2.92
N LEU A 201 -15.03 5.46 -2.48
CA LEU A 201 -13.86 6.13 -3.06
C LEU A 201 -13.60 5.69 -4.51
N ALA A 202 -13.88 4.43 -4.87
CA ALA A 202 -13.72 3.91 -6.23
C ALA A 202 -14.78 4.42 -7.22
N LYS A 203 -15.96 4.83 -6.72
CA LYS A 203 -17.03 5.52 -7.46
C LYS A 203 -16.75 7.02 -7.63
N GLU A 204 -16.11 7.62 -6.63
CA GLU A 204 -15.77 9.05 -6.60
C GLU A 204 -14.54 9.36 -7.48
N PHE A 205 -13.50 8.50 -7.45
CA PHE A 205 -12.23 8.76 -8.12
C PHE A 205 -11.90 7.72 -9.22
N PRO A 206 -11.62 8.15 -10.47
CA PRO A 206 -11.33 7.22 -11.58
C PRO A 206 -9.98 6.51 -11.43
N ASN A 207 -9.08 7.03 -10.60
CA ASN A 207 -7.79 6.45 -10.25
C ASN A 207 -7.87 5.40 -9.12
N PHE A 208 -9.00 5.26 -8.43
CA PHE A 208 -9.18 4.34 -7.30
C PHE A 208 -9.80 3.00 -7.74
N GLY A 209 -10.21 2.16 -6.79
CA GLY A 209 -10.84 0.86 -7.08
C GLY A 209 -9.85 -0.25 -7.39
N TYR A 210 -8.56 -0.01 -7.21
CA TYR A 210 -7.54 -1.05 -7.06
C TYR A 210 -7.40 -1.32 -5.56
N VAL A 211 -7.62 -2.56 -5.12
CA VAL A 211 -7.63 -2.90 -3.68
C VAL A 211 -6.69 -4.06 -3.42
N LYS A 212 -5.80 -3.94 -2.43
CA LYS A 212 -4.96 -5.04 -1.91
C LYS A 212 -5.60 -5.54 -0.61
N GLU A 213 -6.30 -6.66 -0.68
CA GLU A 213 -7.16 -7.16 0.39
C GLU A 213 -6.44 -8.18 1.28
N GLU A 214 -6.28 -7.83 2.55
CA GLU A 214 -5.55 -8.61 3.57
C GLU A 214 -6.29 -8.71 4.91
N ALA A 215 -7.48 -8.11 5.04
CA ALA A 215 -8.13 -7.90 6.32
C ALA A 215 -9.25 -8.91 6.62
N GLY A 216 -9.29 -9.41 7.86
CA GLY A 216 -10.41 -10.19 8.42
C GLY A 216 -10.78 -11.41 7.57
N SER A 217 -12.06 -11.54 7.22
CA SER A 217 -12.54 -12.57 6.28
C SER A 217 -12.23 -12.16 4.84
N VAL A 218 -10.95 -12.28 4.47
CA VAL A 218 -10.37 -11.89 3.17
C VAL A 218 -11.21 -12.41 1.99
N ILE A 219 -11.59 -13.69 1.99
CA ILE A 219 -12.38 -14.30 0.91
C ILE A 219 -13.79 -13.69 0.78
N ALA A 220 -14.48 -13.40 1.89
CA ALA A 220 -15.80 -12.78 1.85
C ALA A 220 -15.71 -11.33 1.34
N ARG A 221 -14.67 -10.59 1.75
CA ARG A 221 -14.42 -9.22 1.31
C ARG A 221 -14.00 -9.15 -0.16
N LEU A 222 -13.14 -10.08 -0.62
CA LEU A 222 -12.81 -10.26 -2.04
C LEU A 222 -14.07 -10.47 -2.90
N ARG A 223 -14.96 -11.39 -2.52
CA ARG A 223 -16.23 -11.62 -3.21
C ARG A 223 -17.09 -10.34 -3.28
N ALA A 224 -17.24 -9.63 -2.18
CA ALA A 224 -18.02 -8.39 -2.12
C ALA A 224 -17.41 -7.25 -2.96
N LEU A 225 -16.08 -7.13 -2.98
CA LEU A 225 -15.35 -6.15 -3.80
C LEU A 225 -15.43 -6.51 -5.30
N VAL A 226 -15.27 -7.78 -5.67
CA VAL A 226 -15.39 -8.23 -7.07
C VAL A 226 -16.82 -8.05 -7.60
N ALA A 227 -17.84 -8.32 -6.79
CA ALA A 227 -19.24 -8.05 -7.11
C ALA A 227 -19.55 -6.55 -7.28
N ALA A 228 -18.67 -5.65 -6.83
CA ALA A 228 -18.79 -4.20 -6.96
C ALA A 228 -18.00 -3.60 -8.14
N LYS A 229 -17.67 -4.41 -9.15
CA LYS A 229 -17.32 -3.95 -10.51
C LYS A 229 -18.54 -3.25 -11.17
N PRO A 230 -18.36 -2.27 -12.06
CA PRO A 230 -17.10 -1.67 -12.50
C PRO A 230 -16.41 -0.63 -11.59
N PRO A 231 -17.02 -0.03 -10.52
CA PRO A 231 -16.27 0.89 -9.64
C PRO A 231 -15.00 0.26 -9.05
N ILE A 232 -15.10 -0.93 -8.46
CA ILE A 232 -13.92 -1.73 -8.13
C ILE A 232 -13.33 -2.26 -9.43
N ARG A 233 -12.15 -1.77 -9.78
CA ARG A 233 -11.45 -2.06 -11.04
C ARG A 233 -10.73 -3.39 -10.95
N ARG A 234 -9.98 -3.64 -9.87
CA ARG A 234 -9.27 -4.90 -9.63
C ARG A 234 -9.01 -5.11 -8.14
N VAL A 235 -9.19 -6.34 -7.68
CA VAL A 235 -8.80 -6.74 -6.32
C VAL A 235 -7.60 -7.65 -6.42
N PHE A 236 -6.59 -7.39 -5.61
CA PHE A 236 -5.38 -8.19 -5.45
C PHE A 236 -5.48 -8.97 -4.15
N GLY A 237 -5.43 -10.30 -4.26
CA GLY A 237 -5.06 -11.16 -3.14
C GLY A 237 -3.61 -10.88 -2.72
N ALA A 238 -3.28 -11.20 -1.47
CA ALA A 238 -1.96 -10.94 -0.91
C ALA A 238 -1.61 -12.02 0.14
N ARG A 239 -1.18 -11.68 1.35
CA ARG A 239 -0.72 -12.66 2.37
C ARG A 239 0.31 -13.66 1.80
N GLY A 240 1.26 -13.17 0.99
CA GLY A 240 2.28 -14.00 0.33
C GLY A 240 1.76 -14.93 -0.78
N GLY A 241 0.53 -14.73 -1.27
CA GLY A 241 -0.10 -15.58 -2.28
C GLY A 241 -0.80 -16.83 -1.71
N TYR A 242 -0.92 -16.95 -0.38
CA TYR A 242 -1.48 -18.14 0.28
C TYR A 242 -2.89 -18.53 -0.22
N GLY A 243 -3.76 -17.55 -0.55
CA GLY A 243 -5.09 -17.79 -1.09
C GLY A 243 -5.18 -17.92 -2.61
N TRP A 244 -4.09 -17.62 -3.34
CA TRP A 244 -4.09 -17.29 -4.78
C TRP A 244 -4.86 -18.28 -5.66
N LEU A 245 -4.63 -19.58 -5.50
CA LEU A 245 -5.28 -20.62 -6.31
C LEU A 245 -6.79 -20.75 -6.09
N TYR A 246 -7.33 -20.21 -5.00
CA TYR A 246 -8.77 -20.07 -4.76
C TYR A 246 -9.25 -18.68 -5.20
N GLU A 247 -8.49 -17.64 -4.87
CA GLU A 247 -8.82 -16.22 -5.13
C GLU A 247 -8.91 -15.90 -6.63
N LEU A 248 -8.18 -16.61 -7.50
CA LEU A 248 -8.32 -16.54 -8.97
C LEU A 248 -9.69 -17.01 -9.52
N ARG A 249 -10.56 -17.60 -8.69
CA ARG A 249 -11.87 -18.15 -9.10
C ARG A 249 -13.06 -17.29 -8.61
N LEU A 250 -12.80 -16.02 -8.28
CA LEU A 250 -13.76 -15.08 -7.66
C LEU A 250 -14.14 -13.92 -8.60
#